data_AF-A0A2P4UCX4-F1
#
_entry.id   AF-A0A2P4UCX4-F1
#
_cell.length_a   1.000
_cell.length_b   1.000
_cell.length_c   1.000
_cell.angle_alpha   90.00
_cell.angle_beta   90.00
_cell.angle_gamma   90.00
#
_symmetry.space_group_name_H-M   'P 1'
#
loop_
_entity.id
_entity.type
_entity.pdbx_description
1 polymer ?
#
loop_
_entity_poly.entity_id
_entity_poly.type
_entity_poly.pdbx_seq_one_letter_code
_entity_poly.pdbx_strand_id
1 'polypeptide(L)'
;MRSGPKPDSDLTKHRNIDTVRQLQHLMVLCELLPPGSRLHEALTIALSINEPSLPGRITPVRDLHPLTTKTWLESLWDPDLISPEEMELVAWQNNKAKMDAAVEEMQKIERRIGIRLATEKIQ
;
A
#
# COMPACT_ATOMS: atom_id res chain seq x y z
N MET A 1 -42.17 22.47 -8.20
CA MET A 1 -41.96 21.01 -8.29
C MET A 1 -40.76 20.66 -7.44
N ARG A 2 -40.94 19.97 -6.30
CA ARG A 2 -39.82 19.40 -5.55
C ARG A 2 -39.45 18.08 -6.21
N SER A 3 -38.31 18.02 -6.89
CA SER A 3 -37.76 16.75 -7.37
C SER A 3 -37.47 15.90 -6.14
N GLY A 4 -38.06 14.71 -6.07
CA GLY A 4 -37.73 13.72 -5.05
C GLY A 4 -36.23 13.37 -5.06
N PRO A 5 -35.75 12.64 -4.04
CA PRO A 5 -34.36 12.20 -3.99
C PRO A 5 -34.01 11.52 -5.31
N LYS A 6 -32.88 11.94 -5.90
CA LYS A 6 -32.35 11.38 -7.12
C LYS A 6 -32.20 9.87 -6.90
N PRO A 7 -32.71 9.01 -7.80
CA PRO A 7 -32.54 7.57 -7.64
C PRO A 7 -31.06 7.23 -7.53
N ASP A 8 -30.74 6.23 -6.72
CA ASP A 8 -29.35 5.80 -6.52
C ASP A 8 -28.74 5.50 -7.89
N SER A 9 -27.62 6.17 -8.19
CA SER A 9 -26.87 5.88 -9.40
C SER A 9 -26.35 4.45 -9.31
N ASP A 10 -26.59 3.66 -10.35
CA ASP A 10 -25.97 2.35 -10.48
C ASP A 10 -24.46 2.51 -10.69
N LEU A 11 -23.72 2.49 -9.57
CA LEU A 11 -22.29 2.76 -9.52
C LEU A 11 -21.47 1.73 -10.32
N THR A 12 -22.02 0.55 -10.58
CA THR A 12 -21.37 -0.51 -11.36
C THR A 12 -21.20 -0.16 -12.84
N LYS A 13 -21.97 0.83 -13.32
CA LYS A 13 -21.85 1.36 -14.70
C LYS A 13 -20.72 2.38 -14.86
N HIS A 14 -20.09 2.81 -13.77
CA HIS A 14 -18.96 3.72 -13.84
C HIS A 14 -17.70 2.93 -14.20
N ARG A 15 -17.08 3.30 -15.32
CA ARG A 15 -15.77 2.77 -15.70
C ARG A 15 -14.76 2.99 -14.55
N ASN A 16 -14.00 1.95 -14.22
CA ASN A 16 -12.98 1.94 -13.16
C ASN A 16 -13.53 2.15 -11.74
N ILE A 17 -14.82 1.87 -11.47
CA ILE A 17 -15.38 2.04 -10.13
C ILE A 17 -14.61 1.23 -9.07
N ASP A 18 -14.11 0.05 -9.42
CA ASP A 18 -13.30 -0.78 -8.51
C ASP A 18 -11.97 -0.11 -8.16
N THR A 19 -11.26 0.47 -9.13
CA THR A 19 -10.05 1.26 -8.89
C THR A 19 -10.34 2.50 -8.04
N VAL A 20 -11.47 3.18 -8.28
CA VAL A 20 -11.89 4.31 -7.45
C VAL A 20 -12.10 3.88 -6.00
N ARG A 21 -12.72 2.72 -5.77
CA ARG A 21 -12.89 2.16 -4.42
C ARG A 21 -11.57 1.74 -3.79
N GLN A 22 -10.65 1.14 -4.55
CA GLN A 22 -9.30 0.82 -4.06
C GLN A 22 -8.57 2.08 -3.56
N LEU A 23 -8.62 3.18 -4.31
CA LEU A 23 -8.02 4.46 -3.88
C LEU A 23 -8.69 5.02 -2.61
N GLN A 24 -10.01 4.99 -2.53
CA GLN A 24 -10.74 5.45 -1.34
C GLN A 24 -10.43 4.59 -0.11
N HIS A 25 -10.29 3.28 -0.28
CA HIS A 25 -9.88 2.39 0.82
C HIS A 25 -8.46 2.70 1.31
N LEU A 26 -7.53 3.01 0.40
CA LEU A 26 -6.18 3.45 0.77
C LEU A 26 -6.22 4.76 1.58
N MET A 27 -7.04 5.73 1.16
CA MET A 27 -7.22 7.00 1.89
C MET A 27 -7.75 6.76 3.31
N VAL A 28 -8.82 5.96 3.46
CA VAL A 28 -9.39 5.62 4.76
C VAL A 28 -8.39 4.89 5.66
N LEU A 29 -7.58 4.00 5.09
CA LEU A 29 -6.51 3.34 5.84
C LEU A 29 -5.54 4.36 6.41
N CYS A 30 -5.05 5.28 5.57
CA CYS A 30 -4.10 6.31 5.99
C CYS A 30 -4.70 7.26 7.05
N GLU A 31 -5.97 7.63 6.92
CA GLU A 31 -6.68 8.48 7.92
C GLU A 31 -6.82 7.80 9.29
N LEU A 32 -6.87 6.47 9.32
CA LEU A 32 -7.00 5.69 10.56
C LEU A 32 -5.68 5.41 11.27
N LEU A 33 -4.54 5.73 10.65
CA LEU A 33 -3.23 5.57 11.27
C LEU A 33 -2.98 6.66 12.32
N PRO A 34 -2.67 6.31 13.57
CA PRO A 34 -2.26 7.31 14.56
C PRO A 34 -0.97 8.00 14.09
N PRO A 35 -0.88 9.35 14.14
CA PRO A 35 0.36 10.05 13.85
C PRO A 35 1.52 9.54 14.71
N GLY A 36 2.64 9.21 14.08
CA GLY A 36 3.82 8.67 14.76
C GLY A 36 3.75 7.18 15.13
N SER A 37 2.69 6.47 14.75
CA SER A 37 2.65 5.00 14.77
C SER A 37 3.69 4.39 13.81
N ARG A 38 3.99 3.09 13.93
CA ARG A 38 5.06 2.47 13.14
C ARG A 38 4.70 2.37 11.67
N LEU A 39 3.47 1.98 11.35
CA LEU A 39 3.00 1.97 9.98
C LEU A 39 2.92 3.38 9.39
N HIS A 40 2.53 4.39 10.18
CA HIS A 40 2.60 5.80 9.75
C HIS A 40 4.03 6.23 9.43
N GLU A 41 5.01 5.90 10.28
CA GLU A 41 6.45 6.17 10.05
C GLU A 41 6.92 5.54 8.73
N ALA A 42 6.63 4.25 8.51
CA ALA A 42 7.02 3.53 7.30
C ALA A 42 6.44 4.16 6.02
N LEU A 43 5.14 4.46 6.02
CA LEU A 43 4.47 5.08 4.88
C LEU A 43 4.96 6.50 4.64
N THR A 44 5.27 7.25 5.70
CA THR A 44 5.84 8.60 5.58
C THR A 44 7.20 8.56 4.88
N ILE A 45 8.08 7.63 5.28
CA ILE A 45 9.38 7.43 4.61
C ILE A 45 9.15 7.06 3.16
N ALA A 46 8.33 6.03 2.90
CA ALA A 46 8.07 5.54 1.54
C ALA A 46 7.49 6.61 0.60
N LEU A 47 6.57 7.44 1.09
CA LEU A 47 5.96 8.53 0.31
C LEU A 47 6.89 9.74 0.12
N SER A 48 7.95 9.86 0.92
CA SER A 48 8.94 10.94 0.83
C SER A 48 10.11 10.60 -0.10
N ILE A 49 10.28 9.34 -0.47
CA ILE A 49 11.31 8.91 -1.41
C ILE A 49 10.99 9.47 -2.79
N ASN A 50 11.90 10.30 -3.30
CA ASN A 50 11.88 10.77 -4.68
C ASN A 50 12.99 10.05 -5.46
N GLU A 51 12.70 8.83 -5.92
CA GLU A 51 13.65 7.98 -6.65
C GLU A 51 13.26 7.87 -8.14
N PRO A 52 13.88 8.65 -9.05
CA PRO A 52 13.53 8.64 -10.47
C PRO A 52 13.88 7.34 -11.18
N SER A 53 14.82 6.54 -10.66
CA SER A 53 15.24 5.28 -11.29
C SER A 53 14.29 4.11 -11.01
N LEU A 54 13.45 4.22 -9.96
CA LEU A 54 12.60 3.11 -9.50
C LEU A 54 11.70 2.55 -10.61
N PRO A 55 11.02 3.35 -11.46
CA PRO A 55 10.23 2.82 -12.57
C PRO A 55 11.04 1.98 -13.58
N GLY A 56 12.33 2.26 -13.75
CA GLY A 56 13.22 1.51 -14.64
C GLY A 56 13.71 0.19 -14.05
N ARG A 57 13.66 0.04 -12.72
CA ARG A 57 14.04 -1.19 -11.99
C ARG A 57 12.86 -2.13 -11.76
N ILE A 58 11.63 -1.62 -11.80
CA ILE A 58 10.42 -2.43 -11.57
C ILE A 58 10.17 -3.40 -12.73
N THR A 59 10.04 -4.68 -12.39
CA THR A 59 9.51 -5.72 -13.26
C THR A 59 8.15 -6.20 -12.73
N PRO A 60 7.21 -6.67 -13.57
CA PRO A 60 5.97 -7.26 -13.07
C PRO A 60 6.25 -8.51 -12.23
N VAL A 61 5.65 -8.61 -11.04
CA VAL A 61 5.74 -9.83 -10.22
C VAL A 61 5.11 -11.01 -10.96
N ARG A 62 5.77 -12.18 -10.93
CA ARG A 62 5.31 -13.38 -11.65
C ARG A 62 4.06 -13.99 -11.02
N ASP A 63 4.08 -14.19 -9.72
CA ASP A 63 3.02 -14.80 -8.92
C ASP A 63 3.08 -14.28 -7.47
N LEU A 64 2.05 -14.59 -6.68
CA LEU A 64 1.91 -14.12 -5.29
C LEU A 64 2.45 -15.12 -4.26
N HIS A 65 3.23 -16.13 -4.67
CA HIS A 65 3.85 -17.03 -3.70
C HIS A 65 4.82 -16.22 -2.79
N PRO A 66 4.87 -16.48 -1.47
CA PRO A 66 5.70 -15.70 -0.55
C PRO A 66 7.19 -15.66 -0.94
N LEU A 67 7.73 -16.78 -1.45
CA LEU A 67 9.11 -16.80 -1.95
C LEU A 67 9.29 -15.92 -3.20
N THR A 68 8.36 -15.96 -4.16
CA THR A 68 8.42 -15.15 -5.39
C THR A 68 8.36 -13.67 -5.08
N THR A 69 7.42 -13.28 -4.22
CA THR A 69 7.24 -11.88 -3.80
C THR A 69 8.43 -11.38 -3.01
N LYS A 70 9.01 -12.22 -2.14
CA LYS A 70 10.27 -11.91 -1.44
C LYS A 70 11.41 -11.64 -2.43
N THR A 71 11.67 -12.58 -3.35
CA THR A 71 12.75 -12.41 -4.35
C THR A 71 12.53 -11.19 -5.24
N TRP A 72 11.27 -10.90 -5.59
CA TRP A 72 10.93 -9.70 -6.33
C TRP A 72 11.24 -8.43 -5.54
N LEU A 73 10.86 -8.34 -4.26
CA LEU A 73 11.20 -7.22 -3.38
C LEU A 73 12.71 -7.08 -3.20
N GLU A 74 13.45 -8.18 -3.03
CA GLU A 74 14.92 -8.18 -2.93
C GLU A 74 15.57 -7.60 -4.19
N SER A 75 15.03 -7.86 -5.39
CA SER A 75 15.54 -7.27 -6.64
C SER A 75 15.30 -5.76 -6.75
N LEU A 76 14.26 -5.23 -6.09
CA LEU A 76 13.99 -3.79 -6.05
C LEU A 76 14.82 -3.06 -5.00
N TRP A 77 15.22 -3.77 -3.95
CA TRP A 77 15.95 -3.22 -2.81
C TRP A 77 17.40 -3.70 -2.76
N ASP A 78 17.99 -3.92 -3.93
CA ASP A 78 19.41 -4.25 -4.07
C ASP A 78 20.27 -3.07 -3.57
N PRO A 79 21.10 -3.28 -2.52
CA PRO A 79 21.97 -2.24 -1.95
C PRO A 79 22.90 -1.55 -2.96
N ASP A 80 23.24 -2.23 -4.06
CA ASP A 80 24.12 -1.67 -5.10
C ASP A 80 23.38 -0.74 -6.07
N LEU A 81 22.04 -0.74 -6.05
CA LEU A 81 21.18 -0.05 -7.03
C LEU A 81 20.25 1.00 -6.41
N ILE A 82 20.15 1.08 -5.08
CA ILE A 82 19.18 1.93 -4.38
C ILE A 82 19.84 3.19 -3.80
N SER A 83 19.05 4.26 -3.68
CA SER A 83 19.50 5.50 -3.04
C SER A 83 19.62 5.39 -1.51
N PRO A 84 20.33 6.31 -0.84
CA PRO A 84 20.38 6.37 0.62
C PRO A 84 18.99 6.44 1.28
N GLU A 85 18.04 7.15 0.67
CA GLU A 85 16.66 7.27 1.14
C GLU A 85 15.90 5.94 1.04
N GLU A 86 16.09 5.18 -0.04
CA GLU A 86 15.57 3.82 -0.16
C GLU A 86 16.21 2.86 0.86
N MET A 87 17.52 3.00 1.08
CA MET A 87 18.24 2.20 2.07
C MET A 87 17.72 2.42 3.50
N GLU A 88 17.28 3.64 3.83
CA GLU A 88 16.59 3.92 5.09
C GLU A 88 15.30 3.12 5.23
N LEU A 89 14.47 3.08 4.17
CA LEU A 89 13.24 2.28 4.16
C LEU A 89 13.53 0.79 4.30
N VAL A 90 14.57 0.29 3.62
CA VAL A 90 15.01 -1.11 3.72
C VAL A 90 15.50 -1.43 5.14
N ALA A 91 16.29 -0.55 5.74
CA ALA A 91 16.73 -0.71 7.13
C ALA A 91 15.54 -0.66 8.10
N TRP A 92 14.55 0.19 7.82
CA TRP A 92 13.33 0.30 8.61
C TRP A 92 12.55 -1.02 8.65
N GLN A 93 12.28 -1.62 7.48
CA GLN A 93 11.50 -2.87 7.39
C GLN A 93 12.26 -4.11 7.88
N ASN A 94 13.60 -4.08 7.87
CA ASN A 94 14.42 -5.16 8.46
C ASN A 94 14.41 -5.14 10.00
N ASN A 95 13.93 -4.06 10.63
CA ASN A 95 13.76 -4.02 12.08
C ASN A 95 12.50 -4.79 12.50
N LYS A 96 12.68 -6.00 13.05
CA LYS A 96 11.58 -6.87 13.48
C LYS A 96 10.57 -6.19 14.42
N ALA A 97 11.04 -5.43 15.41
CA ALA A 97 10.15 -4.78 16.37
C ALA A 97 9.28 -3.71 15.72
N LYS A 98 9.85 -2.94 14.76
CA LYS A 98 9.08 -1.98 13.97
C LYS A 98 8.06 -2.70 13.08
N MET A 99 8.46 -3.80 12.44
CA MET A 99 7.56 -4.54 11.57
C MET A 99 6.41 -5.23 12.30
N ASP A 100 6.68 -5.89 13.43
CA ASP A 100 5.63 -6.54 14.21
C ASP A 100 4.57 -5.52 14.65
N ALA A 101 5.00 -4.34 15.12
CA ALA A 101 4.10 -3.26 15.50
C ALA A 101 3.27 -2.73 14.32
N ALA A 102 3.88 -2.51 13.15
CA ALA A 102 3.16 -2.05 11.96
C ALA A 102 2.18 -3.11 11.42
N VAL A 103 2.53 -4.39 11.50
CA VAL A 103 1.61 -5.49 11.16
C VAL A 103 0.41 -5.52 12.10
N GLU A 104 0.62 -5.34 13.41
CA GLU A 104 -0.49 -5.26 14.35
C GLU A 104 -1.40 -4.07 14.10
N GLU A 105 -0.83 -2.89 13.80
CA GLU A 105 -1.56 -1.68 13.46
C GLU A 105 -2.42 -1.89 12.21
N MET A 106 -1.84 -2.45 11.14
CA MET A 106 -2.55 -2.84 9.92
C MET A 106 -3.75 -3.74 10.25
N GLN A 107 -3.52 -4.84 10.97
CA GLN A 107 -4.56 -5.80 11.32
C GLN A 107 -5.66 -5.19 12.21
N LYS A 108 -5.33 -4.26 13.11
CA LYS A 108 -6.30 -3.53 13.93
C LYS A 108 -7.21 -2.66 13.06
N ILE A 109 -6.65 -1.97 12.06
CA ILE A 109 -7.41 -1.16 11.11
C ILE A 109 -8.30 -2.05 10.24
N GLU A 110 -7.75 -3.13 9.66
CA GLU A 110 -8.51 -4.08 8.84
C GLU A 110 -9.72 -4.66 9.58
N ARG A 111 -9.54 -5.08 10.84
CA ARG A 111 -10.63 -5.54 11.70
C ARG A 111 -11.67 -4.46 11.97
N ARG A 112 -11.25 -3.20 12.10
CA ARG A 112 -12.13 -2.07 12.39
C ARG A 112 -13.04 -1.73 11.21
N ILE A 113 -12.50 -1.76 9.99
CA ILE A 113 -13.25 -1.39 8.78
C ILE A 113 -13.88 -2.59 8.07
N GLY A 114 -13.52 -3.82 8.45
CA GLY A 114 -14.04 -5.04 7.82
C GLY A 114 -13.52 -5.28 6.40
N ILE A 115 -12.42 -4.61 6.02
CA ILE A 115 -11.82 -4.65 4.68
C ILE A 115 -10.34 -4.94 4.84
N ARG A 116 -9.82 -5.85 4.02
CA ARG A 116 -8.40 -6.17 3.91
C ARG A 116 -7.85 -5.64 2.59
N LEU A 117 -6.78 -4.87 2.64
CA LEU A 117 -6.01 -4.53 1.44
C LEU A 117 -5.05 -5.69 1.15
N ALA A 118 -5.42 -6.52 0.18
CA ALA A 118 -4.62 -7.65 -0.26
C ALA A 118 -4.07 -7.42 -1.67
N THR A 119 -2.88 -7.94 -1.93
CA THR A 119 -2.33 -8.00 -3.27
C THR A 119 -3.11 -9.03 -4.10
N GLU A 120 -3.44 -8.64 -5.33
CA GLU A 120 -4.03 -9.53 -6.33
C GLU A 120 -3.15 -9.51 -7.59
N LYS A 121 -3.12 -10.63 -8.31
CA LYS A 121 -2.41 -10.69 -9.58
C LYS A 121 -3.32 -10.14 -10.67
N ILE A 122 -2.92 -9.02 -11.26
CA ILE A 122 -3.57 -8.49 -12.47
C ILE A 122 -3.20 -9.41 -13.63
N GLN A 123 -4.23 -9.88 -14.36
CA GLN A 123 -4.10 -10.72 -15.56
C GLN A 123 -3.68 -9.90 -16.78
#